data_AF-A0A673HR39-F1
#
_entry.id   AF-A0A673HR39-F1
#
_cell.length_a   1.000
_cell.length_b   1.000
_cell.length_c   1.000
_cell.angle_alpha   90.00
_cell.angle_beta   90.00
_cell.angle_gamma   90.00
#
_symmetry.space_group_name_H-M   'P 1'
#
loop_
_entity.id
_entity.type
_entity.pdbx_description
1 polymer ?
#
loop_
_entity_poly.entity_id
_entity_poly.type
_entity_poly.pdbx_seq_one_letter_code
_entity_poly.pdbx_strand_id
1 'polypeptide(L)'
;ITRDSSAPTTVEMEEYVATFKGSEYFCYDLSLNPIQSSSDEITLSFKTLQRNGLMLHTGKSDDYVNLALKNGAVSLVINLGSGAFEALVEPVNGKFNDNEWHDVKVTRNLRQVTISVDGILTTTGYTQEDYTMLGSDDFFYVGGSPSTADLPGSPVSNNFMGCLREVKNLL
;
A
#
# COMPACT_ATOMS: atom_id res chain seq x y z
N ILE A 1 -9.99 53.37 -11.30
CA ILE A 1 -10.21 52.04 -11.93
C ILE A 1 -9.12 51.14 -11.36
N THR A 2 -9.49 50.36 -10.35
CA THR A 2 -8.60 49.44 -9.63
C THR A 2 -8.17 48.32 -10.58
N ARG A 3 -6.86 48.05 -10.64
CA ARG A 3 -6.32 46.87 -11.32
C ARG A 3 -6.65 45.67 -10.45
N ASP A 4 -7.54 44.82 -10.93
CA ASP A 4 -7.77 43.52 -10.32
C ASP A 4 -6.57 42.62 -10.62
N SER A 5 -5.99 42.09 -9.54
CA SER A 5 -4.88 41.17 -9.52
C SER A 5 -5.45 39.76 -9.35
N SER A 6 -5.85 39.13 -10.46
CA SER A 6 -6.15 37.70 -10.44
C SER A 6 -4.83 36.93 -10.40
N ALA A 7 -4.46 36.44 -9.23
CA ALA A 7 -3.45 35.41 -9.06
C ALA A 7 -3.78 34.19 -9.95
N PRO A 8 -2.78 33.45 -10.45
CA PRO A 8 -3.06 32.24 -11.20
C PRO A 8 -3.78 31.26 -10.28
N THR A 9 -4.96 30.80 -10.71
CA THR A 9 -5.68 29.69 -10.12
C THR A 9 -4.73 28.50 -10.02
N THR A 10 -4.50 28.03 -8.79
CA THR A 10 -3.87 26.75 -8.52
C THR A 10 -4.60 25.69 -9.35
N VAL A 11 -3.87 25.04 -10.25
CA VAL A 11 -4.35 23.84 -10.94
C VAL A 11 -4.62 22.83 -9.84
N GLU A 12 -5.88 22.56 -9.53
CA GLU A 12 -6.26 21.42 -8.70
C GLU A 12 -5.75 20.19 -9.45
N MET A 13 -4.72 19.53 -8.91
CA MET A 13 -4.31 18.24 -9.44
C MET A 13 -5.54 17.32 -9.34
N GLU A 14 -5.93 16.70 -10.44
CA GLU A 14 -6.97 15.68 -10.41
C GLU A 14 -6.52 14.57 -9.45
N GLU A 15 -7.14 14.51 -8.27
CA GLU A 15 -6.93 13.40 -7.34
C GLU A 15 -7.52 12.14 -7.97
N TYR A 16 -6.67 11.17 -8.30
CA TYR A 16 -7.13 9.86 -8.76
C TYR A 16 -7.67 9.06 -7.57
N VAL A 17 -8.99 9.03 -7.43
CA VAL A 17 -9.71 8.30 -6.37
C VAL A 17 -10.53 7.16 -6.98
N ALA A 18 -10.45 5.98 -6.38
CA ALA A 18 -11.29 4.82 -6.72
C ALA A 18 -12.08 4.34 -5.49
N THR A 19 -13.34 3.97 -5.69
CA THR A 19 -14.19 3.37 -4.66
C THR A 19 -14.32 1.87 -4.88
N PHE A 20 -14.09 1.10 -3.83
CA PHE A 20 -14.16 -0.36 -3.79
C PHE A 20 -15.30 -0.78 -2.87
N LYS A 21 -16.10 -1.77 -3.29
CA LYS A 21 -17.25 -2.33 -2.55
C LYS A 21 -16.99 -3.76 -2.08
N GLY A 22 -15.76 -4.25 -2.21
CA GLY A 22 -15.34 -5.59 -1.77
C GLY A 22 -15.35 -6.66 -2.86
N SER A 23 -15.82 -6.34 -4.07
CA SER A 23 -15.77 -7.25 -5.23
C SER A 23 -14.88 -6.74 -6.36
N GLU A 24 -14.58 -5.44 -6.36
CA GLU A 24 -13.74 -4.78 -7.35
C GLU A 24 -12.27 -4.82 -6.92
N TYR A 25 -11.39 -4.85 -7.91
CA TYR A 25 -9.96 -4.68 -7.74
C TYR A 25 -9.33 -4.24 -9.06
N PHE A 26 -8.17 -3.59 -9.00
CA PHE A 26 -7.31 -3.43 -10.16
C PHE A 26 -6.28 -4.56 -10.21
N CYS A 27 -5.93 -4.96 -11.43
CA CYS A 27 -4.94 -5.98 -11.71
C CYS A 27 -4.06 -5.48 -12.86
N TYR A 28 -2.76 -5.36 -12.58
CA TYR A 28 -1.76 -5.00 -13.58
C TYR A 28 -0.83 -6.19 -13.83
N ASP A 29 -0.70 -6.60 -15.09
CA ASP A 29 0.14 -7.71 -15.53
C ASP A 29 1.60 -7.27 -15.64
N LEU A 30 2.48 -7.90 -14.84
CA LEU A 30 3.91 -7.61 -14.76
C LEU A 30 4.74 -8.51 -15.67
N SER A 31 4.15 -9.45 -16.40
CA SER A 31 4.90 -10.42 -17.23
C SER A 31 5.75 -9.75 -18.31
N LEU A 32 5.28 -8.62 -18.86
CA LEU A 32 6.02 -7.85 -19.86
C LEU A 32 7.05 -6.90 -19.26
N ASN A 33 6.80 -6.38 -18.06
CA ASN A 33 7.68 -5.45 -17.36
C ASN A 33 7.79 -5.87 -15.89
N PRO A 34 8.59 -6.92 -15.59
CA PRO A 34 8.73 -7.42 -14.23
C PRO A 34 9.33 -6.38 -13.31
N ILE A 35 8.88 -6.39 -12.05
CA ILE A 35 9.54 -5.66 -10.98
C ILE A 35 10.85 -6.39 -10.65
N GLN A 36 11.95 -5.66 -10.69
CA GLN A 36 13.25 -6.06 -10.17
C GLN A 36 13.88 -4.86 -9.47
N SER A 37 13.64 -4.76 -8.16
CA SER A 37 14.00 -3.54 -7.43
C SER A 37 14.82 -3.81 -6.18
N SER A 38 15.80 -2.96 -5.93
CA SER A 38 16.56 -2.88 -4.68
C SER A 38 16.08 -1.75 -3.75
N SER A 39 15.20 -0.86 -4.25
CA SER A 39 14.69 0.28 -3.51
C SER A 39 13.30 0.66 -3.99
N ASP A 40 12.35 0.77 -3.08
CA ASP A 40 10.92 0.94 -3.41
C ASP A 40 10.33 2.09 -2.63
N GLU A 41 9.39 2.81 -3.25
CA GLU A 41 8.48 3.69 -2.54
C GLU A 41 7.03 3.42 -2.96
N ILE A 42 6.18 3.17 -1.97
CA ILE A 42 4.74 3.00 -2.14
C ILE A 42 4.05 4.09 -1.31
N THR A 43 3.17 4.85 -1.96
CA THR A 43 2.30 5.81 -1.27
C THR A 43 0.86 5.59 -1.68
N LEU A 44 -0.06 5.66 -0.72
CA LEU A 44 -1.50 5.73 -0.96
C LEU A 44 -2.19 6.44 0.20
N SER A 45 -3.38 6.96 -0.01
CA SER A 45 -4.31 7.24 1.09
C SER A 45 -5.49 6.29 1.04
N PHE A 46 -6.02 5.93 2.21
CA PHE A 46 -7.22 5.10 2.31
C PHE A 46 -8.28 5.73 3.20
N LYS A 47 -9.54 5.38 2.93
CA LYS A 47 -10.72 5.79 3.69
C LYS A 47 -11.68 4.61 3.81
N THR A 48 -11.98 4.16 5.02
CA THR A 48 -12.85 2.98 5.23
C THR A 48 -13.53 2.97 6.59
N LEU A 49 -14.61 2.18 6.71
CA LEU A 49 -15.23 1.78 7.97
C LEU A 49 -14.87 0.33 8.36
N GLN A 50 -14.31 -0.46 7.43
CA GLN A 50 -14.00 -1.87 7.66
C GLN A 50 -12.74 -2.03 8.48
N ARG A 51 -12.66 -3.12 9.26
CA ARG A 51 -11.46 -3.45 10.03
C ARG A 51 -10.43 -4.26 9.24
N ASN A 52 -10.87 -4.92 8.17
CA ASN A 52 -10.06 -5.80 7.36
C ASN A 52 -10.25 -5.47 5.89
N GLY A 53 -9.17 -5.45 5.11
CA GLY A 53 -9.23 -5.24 3.67
C GLY A 53 -7.84 -5.12 3.04
N LEU A 54 -7.61 -5.83 1.93
CA LEU A 54 -6.38 -5.73 1.15
C LEU A 54 -6.29 -4.39 0.42
N MET A 55 -5.26 -3.59 0.68
CA MET A 55 -5.04 -2.34 -0.05
C MET A 55 -4.26 -2.60 -1.34
N LEU A 56 -3.14 -3.33 -1.26
CA LEU A 56 -2.39 -3.79 -2.43
C LEU A 56 -1.59 -5.05 -2.16
N HIS A 57 -1.25 -5.74 -3.25
CA HIS A 57 -0.35 -6.89 -3.22
C HIS A 57 0.39 -7.03 -4.54
N THR A 58 1.64 -7.47 -4.49
CA THR A 58 2.37 -7.97 -5.66
C THR A 58 3.31 -9.08 -5.23
N GLY A 59 3.63 -9.97 -6.15
CA GLY A 59 4.55 -11.07 -5.95
C GLY A 59 3.88 -12.43 -5.81
N LYS A 60 4.69 -13.47 -5.85
CA LYS A 60 4.28 -14.86 -5.78
C LYS A 60 5.38 -15.66 -5.07
N SER A 61 4.99 -16.75 -4.42
CA SER A 61 5.92 -17.62 -3.68
C SER A 61 6.64 -16.84 -2.56
N ASP A 62 7.96 -16.68 -2.64
CA ASP A 62 8.78 -16.14 -1.54
C ASP A 62 9.15 -14.65 -1.72
N ASP A 63 8.84 -14.05 -2.87
CA ASP A 63 9.00 -12.62 -3.13
C ASP A 63 7.63 -11.95 -3.17
N TYR A 64 7.34 -11.07 -2.21
CA TYR A 64 6.05 -10.38 -2.18
C TYR A 64 6.04 -9.12 -1.30
N VAL A 65 5.10 -8.23 -1.62
CA VAL A 65 4.68 -7.11 -0.79
C VAL A 65 3.18 -7.24 -0.56
N ASN A 66 2.74 -7.18 0.70
CA ASN A 66 1.33 -7.14 1.09
C ASN A 66 1.10 -5.95 2.02
N LEU A 67 0.15 -5.08 1.64
CA LEU A 67 -0.30 -3.97 2.46
C LEU A 67 -1.82 -4.08 2.64
N ALA A 68 -2.26 -4.16 3.89
CA ALA A 68 -3.65 -4.39 4.23
C ALA A 68 -4.04 -3.66 5.51
N LEU A 69 -5.33 -3.45 5.71
CA LEU A 69 -5.86 -3.20 7.04
C LEU A 69 -6.16 -4.54 7.70
N LYS A 70 -5.65 -4.76 8.93
CA LYS A 70 -5.86 -5.98 9.74
C LYS A 70 -6.35 -5.57 11.12
N ASN A 71 -7.57 -5.96 11.48
CA ASN A 71 -8.21 -5.61 12.74
C ASN A 71 -8.19 -4.10 13.09
N GLY A 72 -8.21 -3.23 12.07
CA GLY A 72 -8.17 -1.78 12.23
C GLY A 72 -6.77 -1.17 12.32
N ALA A 73 -5.71 -1.97 12.19
CA ALA A 73 -4.32 -1.53 12.12
C ALA A 73 -3.78 -1.70 10.70
N VAL A 74 -2.81 -0.87 10.30
CA VAL A 74 -2.15 -0.99 8.98
C VAL A 74 -1.08 -2.07 9.08
N SER A 75 -1.23 -3.12 8.29
CA SER A 75 -0.35 -4.29 8.26
C SER A 75 0.49 -4.27 6.99
N LEU A 76 1.81 -4.34 7.12
CA LEU A 76 2.76 -4.49 6.03
C LEU A 76 3.53 -5.79 6.20
N VAL A 77 3.61 -6.56 5.12
CA VAL A 77 4.49 -7.73 5.02
C VAL A 77 5.32 -7.62 3.75
N ILE A 78 6.64 -7.72 3.87
CA ILE A 78 7.58 -7.73 2.73
C ILE A 78 8.49 -8.94 2.87
N ASN A 79 8.56 -9.77 1.84
CA ASN A 79 9.55 -10.82 1.72
C ASN A 79 10.33 -10.66 0.41
N LEU A 80 11.64 -10.85 0.49
CA LEU A 80 12.60 -10.75 -0.63
C LEU A 80 13.21 -12.12 -0.95
N GLY A 81 12.48 -13.22 -0.70
CA GLY A 81 12.91 -14.58 -0.96
C GLY A 81 13.57 -15.30 0.21
N SER A 82 14.05 -14.57 1.22
CA SER A 82 14.87 -15.13 2.31
C SER A 82 14.30 -14.94 3.72
N GLY A 83 13.07 -14.40 3.83
CA GLY A 83 12.31 -14.29 5.07
C GLY A 83 11.72 -12.90 5.30
N ALA A 84 10.49 -12.90 5.82
CA ALA A 84 9.65 -11.71 5.82
C ALA A 84 10.00 -10.70 6.93
N PHE A 85 9.83 -9.42 6.60
CA PHE A 85 9.57 -8.35 7.54
C PHE A 85 8.05 -8.20 7.71
N GLU A 86 7.59 -8.12 8.96
CA GLU A 86 6.19 -7.88 9.32
C GLU A 86 6.10 -6.66 10.22
N ALA A 87 5.20 -5.73 9.88
CA ALA A 87 4.88 -4.57 10.71
C ALA A 87 3.37 -4.41 10.85
N LEU A 88 2.95 -4.05 12.06
CA LEU A 88 1.57 -3.67 12.37
C LEU A 88 1.61 -2.28 13.02
N VAL A 89 1.12 -1.27 12.30
CA VAL A 89 1.00 0.09 12.79
C VAL A 89 -0.39 0.28 13.36
N GLU A 90 -0.48 0.51 14.67
CA GLU A 90 -1.73 0.76 15.39
C GLU A 90 -1.95 2.28 15.57
N PRO A 91 -3.21 2.75 15.56
CA PRO A 91 -3.51 4.14 15.87
C PRO A 91 -3.24 4.43 17.35
N VAL A 92 -2.51 5.51 17.65
CA VAL A 92 -2.23 5.91 19.05
C VAL A 92 -3.48 6.46 19.73
N ASN A 93 -4.28 7.24 19.01
CA ASN A 93 -5.57 7.77 19.45
C ASN A 93 -6.57 7.61 18.30
N GLY A 94 -7.74 7.02 18.58
CA GLY A 94 -8.78 6.83 17.58
C GLY A 94 -8.67 5.50 16.84
N LYS A 95 -9.01 5.50 15.56
CA LYS A 95 -9.11 4.30 14.70
C LYS A 95 -8.78 4.69 13.26
N PHE A 96 -8.09 3.83 12.53
CA PHE A 96 -7.90 4.04 11.08
C PHE A 96 -9.13 3.73 10.23
N ASN A 97 -10.11 3.04 10.80
CA ASN A 97 -11.38 2.73 10.13
C ASN A 97 -12.51 3.66 10.60
N ASP A 98 -12.21 4.95 10.72
CA ASP A 98 -13.11 6.01 11.18
C ASP A 98 -13.83 6.75 10.04
N ASN A 99 -13.63 6.30 8.79
CA ASN A 99 -14.10 6.96 7.58
C ASN A 99 -13.55 8.39 7.40
N GLU A 100 -12.29 8.60 7.78
CA GLU A 100 -11.45 9.71 7.37
C GLU A 100 -10.31 9.21 6.46
N TRP A 101 -9.59 10.16 5.83
CA TRP A 101 -8.43 9.84 5.01
C TRP A 101 -7.20 9.63 5.88
N HIS A 102 -6.50 8.53 5.66
CA HIS A 102 -5.20 8.25 6.26
C HIS A 102 -4.15 8.01 5.19
N ASP A 103 -2.98 8.60 5.35
CA ASP A 103 -1.87 8.49 4.40
C ASP A 103 -0.93 7.37 4.83
N VAL A 104 -0.60 6.46 3.93
CA VAL A 104 0.37 5.40 4.14
C VAL A 104 1.54 5.62 3.21
N LYS A 105 2.75 5.65 3.78
CA LYS A 105 4.01 5.67 3.04
C LYS A 105 4.86 4.50 3.47
N VAL A 106 5.30 3.70 2.51
CA VAL A 106 6.28 2.64 2.69
C VAL A 106 7.51 2.97 1.87
N THR A 107 8.67 2.93 2.48
CA THR A 107 9.96 3.01 1.80
C THR A 107 10.78 1.78 2.10
N ARG A 108 11.43 1.24 1.08
CA ARG A 108 12.41 0.17 1.24
C ARG A 108 13.71 0.59 0.57
N ASN A 109 14.83 0.38 1.25
CA ASN A 109 16.17 0.48 0.69
C ASN A 109 16.95 -0.79 1.07
N LEU A 110 17.27 -1.62 0.08
CA LEU A 110 17.77 -2.97 0.27
C LEU A 110 16.83 -3.74 1.23
N ARG A 111 17.33 -4.14 2.39
CA ARG A 111 16.55 -4.85 3.41
C ARG A 111 15.83 -3.93 4.38
N GLN A 112 16.22 -2.65 4.46
CA GLN A 112 15.64 -1.73 5.41
C GLN A 112 14.25 -1.29 4.93
N VAL A 113 13.23 -1.50 5.75
CA VAL A 113 11.85 -1.13 5.47
C VAL A 113 11.42 -0.08 6.49
N THR A 114 10.74 0.96 6.03
CA THR A 114 10.05 1.93 6.89
C THR A 114 8.61 2.06 6.41
N ILE A 115 7.67 1.93 7.35
CA ILE A 115 6.26 2.26 7.13
C ILE A 115 5.88 3.44 8.02
N SER A 116 5.14 4.39 7.45
CA SER A 116 4.59 5.54 8.12
C SER A 116 3.10 5.66 7.84
N VAL A 117 2.30 5.93 8.88
CA VAL A 117 0.89 6.30 8.75
C VAL A 117 0.70 7.74 9.26
N ASP A 118 0.03 8.57 8.46
CA ASP A 118 -0.21 10.00 8.68
C ASP A 118 1.05 10.83 8.94
N GLY A 119 2.22 10.33 8.51
CA GLY A 119 3.53 10.96 8.72
C GLY A 119 4.03 10.97 10.16
N ILE A 120 3.27 10.45 11.12
CA ILE A 120 3.60 10.49 12.55
C ILE A 120 3.94 9.08 13.07
N LEU A 121 3.18 8.08 12.63
CA LEU A 121 3.27 6.73 13.17
C LEU A 121 4.23 5.91 12.32
N THR A 122 5.49 5.84 12.74
CA THR A 122 6.57 5.26 11.94
C THR A 122 7.15 4.01 12.60
N THR A 123 7.31 2.94 11.81
CA THR A 123 8.00 1.71 12.19
C THR A 123 9.09 1.40 11.17
N THR A 124 10.30 1.10 11.64
CA THR A 124 11.43 0.71 10.79
C THR A 124 11.95 -0.66 11.22
N GLY A 125 12.28 -1.50 10.24
CA GLY A 125 12.91 -2.79 10.48
C GLY A 125 13.62 -3.32 9.24
N TYR A 126 13.90 -4.62 9.24
CA TYR A 126 14.65 -5.27 8.17
C TYR A 126 13.99 -6.59 7.77
N THR A 127 14.00 -6.91 6.49
CA THR A 127 13.73 -8.27 6.00
C THR A 127 14.84 -9.23 6.45
N GLN A 128 14.59 -10.53 6.47
CA GLN A 128 15.54 -11.50 7.06
C GLN A 128 16.66 -11.90 6.08
N GLU A 129 17.72 -12.49 6.61
CA GLU A 129 18.88 -13.02 5.86
C GLU A 129 19.55 -11.99 4.93
N ASP A 130 19.90 -12.33 3.68
CA ASP A 130 20.82 -11.53 2.85
C ASP A 130 20.23 -11.06 1.51
N TYR A 131 19.04 -11.49 1.11
CA TYR A 131 18.46 -11.06 -0.16
C TYR A 131 17.98 -9.59 -0.08
N THR A 132 18.22 -8.85 -1.16
CA THR A 132 17.98 -7.39 -1.23
C THR A 132 17.09 -6.96 -2.40
N MET A 133 16.76 -7.89 -3.30
CA MET A 133 15.99 -7.63 -4.50
C MET A 133 14.56 -8.13 -4.32
N LEU A 134 13.58 -7.29 -4.64
CA LEU A 134 12.19 -7.71 -4.83
C LEU A 134 12.00 -8.09 -6.29
N GLY A 135 11.57 -9.32 -6.55
CA GLY A 135 11.22 -9.83 -7.87
C GLY A 135 9.72 -10.10 -7.99
N SER A 136 9.06 -9.57 -9.02
CA SER A 136 7.67 -9.95 -9.33
C SER A 136 7.37 -9.80 -10.81
N ASP A 137 7.07 -10.90 -11.48
CA ASP A 137 6.67 -10.99 -12.89
C ASP A 137 5.21 -11.46 -13.06
N ASP A 138 4.44 -11.49 -11.96
CA ASP A 138 3.05 -11.96 -11.93
C ASP A 138 2.08 -10.77 -12.03
N PHE A 139 1.30 -10.50 -10.97
CA PHE A 139 0.30 -9.42 -10.97
C PHE A 139 0.52 -8.43 -9.83
N PHE A 140 0.23 -7.16 -10.11
CA PHE A 140 0.07 -6.12 -9.09
C PHE A 140 -1.43 -5.86 -8.87
N TYR A 141 -1.90 -6.17 -7.67
CA TYR A 141 -3.29 -6.05 -7.24
C TYR A 141 -3.50 -4.81 -6.38
N VAL A 142 -4.61 -4.09 -6.59
CA VAL A 142 -5.03 -2.95 -5.76
C VAL A 142 -6.50 -3.10 -5.37
N GLY A 143 -6.81 -2.94 -4.09
CA GLY A 143 -8.15 -2.99 -3.51
C GLY A 143 -8.73 -4.40 -3.34
N GLY A 144 -8.07 -5.44 -3.85
CA GLY A 144 -8.52 -6.82 -3.73
C GLY A 144 -7.83 -7.74 -4.72
N SER A 145 -8.22 -9.01 -4.73
CA SER A 145 -7.78 -10.00 -5.71
C SER A 145 -8.86 -11.07 -5.94
N PRO A 146 -8.67 -12.00 -6.89
CA PRO A 146 -9.57 -13.15 -7.05
C PRO A 146 -9.70 -14.00 -5.78
N SER A 147 -8.62 -14.13 -5.01
CA SER A 147 -8.59 -14.84 -3.72
C SER A 147 -7.54 -14.24 -2.80
N THR A 148 -7.94 -13.23 -2.03
CA THR A 148 -7.05 -12.47 -1.12
C THR A 148 -6.45 -13.35 -0.02
N ALA A 149 -7.15 -14.41 0.39
CA ALA A 149 -6.66 -15.35 1.40
C ALA A 149 -5.49 -16.22 0.91
N ASP A 150 -5.36 -16.42 -0.40
CA ASP A 150 -4.34 -17.29 -1.00
C ASP A 150 -3.06 -16.53 -1.36
N LEU A 151 -3.08 -15.20 -1.24
CA LEU A 151 -1.91 -14.36 -1.53
C LEU A 151 -0.83 -14.57 -0.44
N PRO A 152 0.44 -14.77 -0.82
CA PRO A 152 1.51 -14.98 0.13
C PRO A 152 1.66 -13.77 1.07
N GLY A 153 1.85 -14.06 2.36
CA GLY A 153 1.94 -13.04 3.40
C GLY A 153 0.66 -12.26 3.69
N SER A 154 -0.48 -12.60 3.08
CA SER A 154 -1.73 -11.89 3.33
C SER A 154 -2.27 -12.20 4.74
N PRO A 155 -2.45 -11.18 5.60
CA PRO A 155 -3.00 -11.39 6.93
C PRO A 155 -4.54 -11.36 6.96
N VAL A 156 -5.18 -11.18 5.80
CA VAL A 156 -6.63 -11.00 5.66
C VAL A 156 -7.16 -11.81 4.48
N SER A 157 -8.47 -12.04 4.47
CA SER A 157 -9.19 -12.68 3.36
C SER A 157 -10.12 -11.73 2.61
N ASN A 158 -10.31 -10.51 3.13
CA ASN A 158 -11.25 -9.53 2.61
C ASN A 158 -10.59 -8.63 1.56
N ASN A 159 -11.28 -8.39 0.45
CA ASN A 159 -11.00 -7.26 -0.42
C ASN A 159 -11.37 -5.94 0.30
N PHE A 160 -10.80 -4.84 -0.16
CA PHE A 160 -11.05 -3.52 0.38
C PHE A 160 -12.50 -3.08 0.15
N MET A 161 -13.08 -2.42 1.16
CA MET A 161 -14.33 -1.69 1.01
C MET A 161 -14.11 -0.27 1.52
N GLY A 162 -14.16 0.71 0.63
CA GLY A 162 -13.79 2.09 0.94
C GLY A 162 -13.24 2.81 -0.29
N CYS A 163 -12.49 3.87 -0.07
CA CYS A 163 -11.80 4.60 -1.12
C CYS A 163 -10.29 4.47 -0.97
N LEU A 164 -9.59 4.32 -2.09
CA LEU A 164 -8.14 4.48 -2.19
C LEU A 164 -7.86 5.65 -3.14
N ARG A 165 -6.83 6.44 -2.84
CA ARG A 165 -6.34 7.50 -3.74
C ARG A 165 -4.83 7.56 -3.78
N GLU A 166 -4.32 8.20 -4.84
CA GLU A 166 -2.89 8.44 -5.04
C GLU A 166 -2.00 7.20 -4.88
N VAL A 167 -2.47 6.04 -5.36
CA VAL A 167 -1.65 4.82 -5.36
C VAL A 167 -0.49 5.04 -6.34
N LYS A 168 0.65 5.51 -5.81
CA LYS A 168 1.89 5.69 -6.54
C LYS A 168 2.83 4.57 -6.15
N ASN A 169 3.39 3.96 -7.17
CA ASN A 169 4.37 2.93 -7.04
C ASN A 169 5.61 3.38 -7.80
N LEU A 170 6.72 3.56 -7.09
CA LEU A 170 8.03 3.78 -7.67
C LEU A 170 8.81 2.47 -7.48
N LEU A 171 8.60 1.53 -8.41
CA LEU A 171 9.35 0.28 -8.57
C LEU A 171 10.03 0.26 -9.93
#